data_AF-A0A2W1BTX4-F1
#
_entry.id   AF-A0A2W1BTX4-F1
#
_cell.length_a   1.000
_cell.length_b   1.000
_cell.length_c   1.000
_cell.angle_alpha   90.00
_cell.angle_beta   90.00
_cell.angle_gamma   90.00
#
_symmetry.space_group_name_H-M   'P 1'
#
loop_
_entity.id
_entity.type
_entity.pdbx_description
1 polymer ?
#
loop_
_entity_poly.entity_id
_entity_poly.type
_entity_poly.pdbx_seq_one_letter_code
_entity_poly.pdbx_strand_id
1 'polypeptide(L)'
;MHNIQILKAVKNNNNIVDKDIQSMLLPLNLMHYIMCCPRYHIKNNLIIPNGLISHCVSIIGTIVFIALLCYRTYVLSSEYTAMFDVLVYYYSYYDIVYYTFGLTMGCTLSIIQTKKNVEFVLIFQKVHRFLNDETSFKNLIVFNWIFFVAAIVCHFFIVSGFFSLLTYYSKFVWTAYLLVFLDFYIINVIRAIKLIEDKARLWSLNLLNKNIENMDVQNYCKRMFESYFNILKCYDIIKVCFQQFVSMIITWLYDNLIVAEL
;
A
#
# COMPACT_ATOMS: atom_id res chain seq x y z
N MET A 1 30.36 9.21 4.24
CA MET A 1 30.12 10.67 4.23
C MET A 1 28.89 11.11 3.42
N HIS A 2 28.51 10.44 2.32
CA HIS A 2 27.36 10.86 1.49
C HIS A 2 26.00 10.89 2.24
N ASN A 3 25.75 9.97 3.17
CA ASN A 3 24.52 9.95 3.99
C ASN A 3 24.39 11.12 4.97
N ILE A 4 25.50 11.76 5.38
CA ILE A 4 25.49 12.89 6.32
C ILE A 4 25.08 14.19 5.61
N GLN A 5 25.43 14.34 4.32
CA GLN A 5 24.99 15.49 3.52
C GLN A 5 23.52 15.39 3.11
N ILE A 6 23.00 14.18 2.84
CA ILE A 6 21.57 13.96 2.60
C ILE A 6 20.75 14.29 3.86
N LEU A 7 21.22 13.91 5.04
CA LEU A 7 20.56 14.28 6.32
C LEU A 7 20.59 15.80 6.59
N LYS A 8 21.62 16.53 6.15
CA LYS A 8 21.68 17.99 6.28
C LYS A 8 20.76 18.72 5.28
N ALA A 9 20.57 18.21 4.06
CA ALA A 9 19.65 18.79 3.08
C ALA A 9 18.16 18.50 3.39
N VAL A 10 17.88 17.39 4.09
CA VAL A 10 16.53 17.00 4.54
C VAL A 10 16.13 17.70 5.85
N LYS A 11 17.06 18.40 6.52
CA LYS A 11 16.78 19.25 7.69
C LYS A 11 16.26 20.65 7.31
N ASN A 12 15.53 20.77 6.20
CA ASN A 12 14.67 21.92 5.95
C ASN A 12 13.35 21.70 6.71
N ASN A 13 12.77 22.75 7.30
CA ASN A 13 11.52 22.74 8.07
C ASN A 13 10.26 22.22 7.32
N ASN A 14 10.44 21.66 6.12
CA ASN A 14 9.38 21.22 5.22
C ASN A 14 8.97 19.76 5.41
N ASN A 15 9.61 19.02 6.32
CA ASN A 15 9.33 17.58 6.54
C ASN A 15 8.46 17.29 7.76
N ILE A 16 7.89 18.33 8.37
CA ILE A 16 6.96 18.18 9.50
C ILE A 16 5.60 17.75 8.95
N VAL A 17 5.10 16.62 9.43
CA VAL A 17 3.82 16.04 9.07
C VAL A 17 2.76 16.40 10.10
N ASP A 18 1.59 16.85 9.64
CA ASP A 18 0.47 17.17 10.53
C ASP A 18 -0.13 15.92 11.18
N LYS A 19 -0.66 16.06 12.40
CA LYS A 19 -1.14 14.91 13.21
C LYS A 19 -2.30 14.15 12.57
N ASP A 20 -3.16 14.87 11.86
CA ASP A 20 -4.28 14.33 11.11
C ASP A 20 -3.80 13.48 9.92
N ILE A 21 -2.82 13.96 9.15
CA ILE A 21 -2.15 13.21 8.09
C ILE A 21 -1.45 11.97 8.66
N GLN A 22 -0.76 12.09 9.79
CA GLN A 22 -0.15 10.93 10.46
C GLN A 22 -1.19 9.88 10.85
N SER A 23 -2.32 10.32 11.43
CA SER A 23 -3.41 9.42 11.85
C SER A 23 -4.06 8.72 10.65
N MET A 24 -4.18 9.40 9.52
CA MET A 24 -4.65 8.84 8.25
C MET A 24 -3.69 7.79 7.69
N LEU A 25 -2.37 8.03 7.78
CA LEU A 25 -1.33 7.16 7.25
C LEU A 25 -1.02 5.98 8.17
N LEU A 26 -1.46 6.01 9.44
CA LEU A 26 -1.10 5.01 10.44
C LEU A 26 -1.56 3.58 10.07
N PRO A 27 -2.81 3.32 9.66
CA PRO A 27 -3.22 1.98 9.20
C PRO A 27 -2.38 1.48 8.03
N LEU A 28 -2.14 2.35 7.04
CA LEU A 28 -1.38 2.03 5.84
C LEU A 28 0.07 1.68 6.18
N ASN A 29 0.70 2.43 7.08
CA ASN A 29 2.07 2.17 7.52
C ASN A 29 2.16 0.92 8.38
N LEU A 30 1.19 0.69 9.27
CA LEU A 30 1.15 -0.49 10.11
C LEU A 30 1.13 -1.77 9.26
N MET A 31 0.33 -1.82 8.20
CA MET A 31 0.33 -2.93 7.24
C MET A 31 1.72 -3.18 6.65
N HIS A 32 2.38 -2.12 6.17
CA HIS A 32 3.72 -2.25 5.60
C HIS A 32 4.77 -2.73 6.62
N TYR A 33 4.64 -2.34 7.89
CA TYR A 33 5.50 -2.86 8.96
C TYR A 33 5.27 -4.34 9.21
N ILE A 34 4.01 -4.79 9.21
CA ILE A 34 3.66 -6.23 9.36
C ILE A 34 4.26 -7.04 8.20
N MET A 35 4.25 -6.49 6.98
CA MET A 35 4.89 -7.08 5.79
C MET A 35 6.42 -6.95 5.76
N CYS A 36 7.04 -6.41 6.82
CA CYS A 36 8.46 -6.06 6.88
C CYS A 36 8.94 -5.12 5.76
N CYS A 37 8.04 -4.45 5.03
CA CYS A 37 8.36 -3.60 3.88
C CYS A 37 7.90 -2.14 4.11
N PRO A 38 8.36 -1.45 5.18
CA PRO A 38 7.99 -0.05 5.42
C PRO A 38 8.39 0.81 4.23
N ARG A 39 7.58 1.82 3.87
CA ARG A 39 7.87 2.72 2.75
C ARG A 39 8.63 3.99 3.16
N TYR A 40 8.44 4.41 4.40
CA TYR A 40 9.09 5.55 5.05
C TYR A 40 8.89 5.44 6.56
N HIS A 41 9.62 6.25 7.34
CA HIS A 41 9.45 6.35 8.78
C HIS A 41 8.88 7.72 9.17
N ILE A 42 7.97 7.73 10.13
CA ILE A 42 7.53 8.96 10.81
C ILE A 42 8.04 8.89 12.24
N LYS A 43 8.90 9.85 12.64
CA LYS A 43 9.43 9.96 14.01
C LYS A 43 9.40 11.42 14.44
N ASN A 44 8.79 11.70 15.59
CA ASN A 44 8.65 13.07 16.12
C ASN A 44 8.03 14.05 15.11
N ASN A 45 6.94 13.64 14.45
CA ASN A 45 6.29 14.37 13.36
C ASN A 45 7.17 14.61 12.12
N LEU A 46 8.37 14.04 12.02
CA LEU A 46 9.20 14.15 10.83
C LEU A 46 9.06 12.88 10.00
N ILE A 47 8.74 13.05 8.71
CA ILE A 47 8.80 11.96 7.75
C ILE A 47 10.21 11.86 7.14
N ILE A 48 10.78 10.66 7.18
CA ILE A 48 12.16 10.38 6.79
C ILE A 48 12.15 9.17 5.84
N PRO A 49 12.91 9.20 4.73
CA PRO A 49 13.08 8.02 3.89
C PRO A 49 13.75 6.88 4.66
N ASN A 50 13.54 5.66 4.21
CA ASN A 50 14.13 4.48 4.82
C ASN A 50 15.66 4.51 4.76
N GLY A 51 16.28 4.01 5.83
CA GLY A 51 17.72 3.79 5.90
C GLY A 51 18.12 2.39 5.44
N LEU A 52 19.43 2.16 5.35
CA LEU A 52 20.00 0.85 4.95
C LEU A 52 19.52 -0.30 5.84
N ILE A 53 19.41 -0.10 7.16
CA ILE A 53 18.92 -1.13 8.09
C ILE A 53 17.50 -1.56 7.72
N SER A 54 16.61 -0.60 7.44
CA SER A 54 15.25 -0.91 7.01
C SER A 54 15.24 -1.68 5.70
N HIS A 55 16.12 -1.36 4.75
CA HIS A 55 16.21 -2.12 3.50
C HIS A 55 16.69 -3.56 3.73
N CYS A 56 17.68 -3.76 4.61
CA CYS A 56 18.13 -5.10 5.00
C CYS A 56 17.00 -5.90 5.66
N VAL A 57 16.24 -5.29 6.57
CA VAL A 57 15.07 -5.93 7.20
C VAL A 57 14.02 -6.31 6.16
N SER A 58 13.73 -5.44 5.18
CA SER A 58 12.78 -5.76 4.10
C SER A 58 13.24 -6.93 3.24
N ILE A 59 14.53 -6.97 2.87
CA ILE A 59 15.09 -8.07 2.07
C ILE A 59 15.04 -9.38 2.83
N ILE A 60 15.48 -9.39 4.10
CA ILE A 60 15.46 -10.59 4.94
C ILE A 60 14.02 -11.07 5.14
N GLY A 61 13.10 -10.15 5.47
CA GLY A 61 11.68 -10.47 5.63
C GLY A 61 11.10 -11.10 4.36
N THR A 62 11.40 -10.52 3.19
CA THR A 62 10.94 -11.04 1.90
C THR A 62 11.47 -12.44 1.62
N ILE A 63 12.76 -12.70 1.88
CA ILE A 63 13.36 -14.05 1.72
C ILE A 63 12.67 -15.06 2.64
N VAL A 64 12.41 -14.69 3.90
CA VAL A 64 11.70 -15.55 4.86
C VAL A 64 10.28 -15.86 4.37
N PHE A 65 9.54 -14.86 3.89
CA PHE A 65 8.19 -15.07 3.34
C PHE A 65 8.20 -15.99 2.12
N ILE A 66 9.14 -15.78 1.18
CA ILE A 66 9.29 -16.64 0.00
C ILE A 66 9.61 -18.07 0.44
N ALA A 67 10.54 -18.27 1.38
CA ALA A 67 10.90 -19.60 1.88
C ALA A 67 9.71 -20.30 2.54
N LEU A 68 8.87 -19.58 3.30
CA LEU A 68 7.65 -20.13 3.90
C LEU A 68 6.62 -20.54 2.83
N LEU A 69 6.48 -19.78 1.75
CA LEU A 69 5.61 -20.13 0.62
C LEU A 69 6.13 -21.34 -0.16
N CYS A 70 7.46 -21.41 -0.39
CA CYS A 70 8.11 -22.59 -0.97
C CYS A 70 7.88 -23.83 -0.11
N TYR A 71 8.08 -23.70 1.20
CA TYR A 71 7.86 -24.81 2.15
C TYR A 71 6.41 -25.27 2.15
N ARG A 72 5.43 -24.35 2.20
CA ARG A 72 4.00 -24.68 2.07
C ARG A 72 3.74 -25.51 0.82
N THR A 73 4.24 -25.06 -0.32
CA THR A 73 4.00 -25.71 -1.63
C THR A 73 4.66 -27.08 -1.70
N TYR A 74 5.87 -27.22 -1.15
CA TYR A 74 6.58 -28.50 -1.07
C TYR A 74 5.88 -29.53 -0.17
N VAL A 75 5.39 -29.11 1.00
CA VAL A 75 4.63 -30.02 1.88
C VAL A 75 3.31 -30.40 1.21
N LEU A 76 2.63 -29.44 0.57
CA LEU A 76 1.39 -29.69 -0.16
C LEU A 76 1.61 -30.61 -1.38
N SER A 77 2.78 -30.60 -2.01
CA SER A 77 3.06 -31.52 -3.12
C SER A 77 3.45 -32.93 -2.65
N SER A 78 4.15 -33.05 -1.52
CA SER A 78 4.67 -34.32 -1.03
C SER A 78 3.63 -35.19 -0.31
N GLU A 79 2.77 -34.57 0.51
CA GLU A 79 1.80 -35.31 1.34
C GLU A 79 0.52 -35.73 0.57
N TYR A 80 0.26 -35.16 -0.61
CA TYR A 80 -1.08 -35.15 -1.19
C TYR A 80 -1.21 -35.72 -2.61
N THR A 81 -0.20 -36.44 -3.11
CA THR A 81 -0.15 -36.99 -4.47
C THR A 81 -1.26 -38.00 -4.81
N ALA A 82 -1.94 -38.59 -3.82
CA ALA A 82 -2.94 -39.63 -4.05
C ALA A 82 -4.41 -39.17 -3.94
N MET A 83 -4.69 -38.00 -3.36
CA MET A 83 -6.06 -37.57 -3.02
C MET A 83 -6.50 -36.27 -3.70
N PHE A 84 -5.57 -35.45 -4.17
CA PHE A 84 -5.87 -34.15 -4.75
C PHE A 84 -5.96 -34.19 -6.28
N ASP A 85 -6.94 -33.47 -6.80
CA ASP A 85 -7.11 -33.25 -8.23
C ASP A 85 -5.89 -32.50 -8.81
N VAL A 86 -5.51 -32.82 -10.04
CA VAL A 86 -4.39 -32.19 -10.78
C VAL A 86 -4.50 -30.66 -10.75
N LEU A 87 -5.74 -30.16 -10.71
CA LEU A 87 -6.07 -28.74 -10.58
C LEU A 87 -5.48 -28.10 -9.31
N VAL A 88 -5.54 -28.74 -8.14
CA VAL A 88 -5.05 -28.13 -6.90
C VAL A 88 -3.53 -28.01 -6.90
N TYR A 89 -2.84 -29.02 -7.43
CA TYR A 89 -1.39 -28.97 -7.61
C TYR A 89 -0.98 -27.83 -8.55
N TYR A 90 -1.68 -27.71 -9.68
CA TYR A 90 -1.51 -26.62 -10.63
C TYR A 90 -1.71 -25.26 -9.94
N TYR A 91 -2.86 -24.99 -9.33
CA TYR A 91 -3.12 -23.72 -8.64
C TYR A 91 -2.09 -23.40 -7.54
N SER A 92 -1.60 -24.42 -6.82
CA SER A 92 -0.58 -24.22 -5.78
C SER A 92 0.76 -23.76 -6.35
N TYR A 93 1.15 -24.26 -7.53
CA TYR A 93 2.34 -23.79 -8.24
C TYR A 93 2.14 -22.36 -8.80
N TYR A 94 0.93 -22.03 -9.24
CA TYR A 94 0.63 -20.67 -9.71
C TYR A 94 0.61 -19.66 -8.57
N ASP A 95 0.05 -20.02 -7.41
CA ASP A 95 0.06 -19.23 -6.19
C ASP A 95 1.49 -18.85 -5.81
N ILE A 96 2.40 -19.82 -5.70
CA ILE A 96 3.77 -19.53 -5.27
C ILE A 96 4.46 -18.55 -6.24
N VAL A 97 4.32 -18.71 -7.55
CA VAL A 97 4.90 -17.78 -8.53
C VAL A 97 4.32 -16.38 -8.35
N TYR A 98 2.99 -16.28 -8.24
CA TYR A 98 2.30 -15.00 -8.08
C TYR A 98 2.69 -14.27 -6.79
N TYR A 99 2.62 -14.95 -5.64
CA TYR A 99 2.92 -14.34 -4.34
C TYR A 99 4.41 -14.02 -4.18
N THR A 100 5.32 -14.88 -4.63
CA THR A 100 6.77 -14.61 -4.53
C THR A 100 7.17 -13.41 -5.40
N PHE A 101 6.60 -13.29 -6.59
CA PHE A 101 6.77 -12.11 -7.42
C PHE A 101 6.20 -10.85 -6.76
N GLY A 102 4.95 -10.92 -6.27
CA GLY A 102 4.29 -9.81 -5.59
C GLY A 102 5.09 -9.28 -4.39
N LEU A 103 5.61 -10.18 -3.55
CA LEU A 103 6.46 -9.85 -2.41
C LEU A 103 7.81 -9.23 -2.84
N THR A 104 8.48 -9.84 -3.83
CA THR A 104 9.75 -9.33 -4.38
C THR A 104 9.58 -7.93 -4.95
N MET A 105 8.48 -7.71 -5.66
CA MET A 105 8.15 -6.42 -6.25
C MET A 105 7.81 -5.39 -5.17
N GLY A 106 7.01 -5.76 -4.18
CA GLY A 106 6.69 -4.91 -3.03
C GLY A 106 7.96 -4.47 -2.28
N CYS A 107 8.89 -5.40 -2.02
CA CYS A 107 10.19 -5.11 -1.42
C CYS A 107 11.00 -4.14 -2.30
N THR A 108 11.12 -4.43 -3.60
CA THR A 108 11.88 -3.60 -4.55
C THR A 108 11.33 -2.18 -4.62
N LEU A 109 10.01 -2.03 -4.71
CA LEU A 109 9.34 -0.72 -4.72
C LEU A 109 9.53 0.02 -3.39
N SER A 110 9.45 -0.68 -2.26
CA SER A 110 9.68 -0.07 -0.93
C SER A 110 11.09 0.54 -0.81
N ILE A 111 12.10 -0.09 -1.43
CA ILE A 111 13.50 0.36 -1.42
C ILE A 111 13.71 1.50 -2.43
N ILE A 112 13.33 1.30 -3.70
CA ILE A 112 13.60 2.25 -4.79
C ILE A 112 12.80 3.55 -4.60
N GLN A 113 11.55 3.45 -4.14
CA GLN A 113 10.60 4.56 -4.16
C GLN A 113 10.44 5.25 -2.81
N THR A 114 11.28 4.95 -1.81
CA THR A 114 11.16 5.56 -0.47
C THR A 114 11.13 7.10 -0.54
N LYS A 115 11.98 7.72 -1.37
CA LYS A 115 12.00 9.19 -1.55
C LYS A 115 10.71 9.72 -2.18
N LYS A 116 10.17 9.02 -3.18
CA LYS A 116 8.91 9.39 -3.85
C LYS A 116 7.71 9.24 -2.91
N ASN A 117 7.70 8.21 -2.06
CA ASN A 117 6.68 8.01 -1.05
C ASN A 117 6.69 9.16 0.00
N VAL A 118 7.88 9.61 0.43
CA VAL A 118 7.99 10.80 1.30
C VAL A 118 7.49 12.06 0.58
N GLU A 119 7.92 12.28 -0.66
CA GLU A 119 7.47 13.41 -1.47
C GLU A 119 5.94 13.41 -1.66
N PHE A 120 5.34 12.25 -1.90
CA PHE A 120 3.89 12.09 -1.98
C PHE A 120 3.19 12.59 -0.73
N VAL A 121 3.63 12.16 0.47
CA VAL A 121 3.01 12.59 1.73
C VAL A 121 3.10 14.10 1.92
N LEU A 122 4.24 14.70 1.58
CA LEU A 122 4.45 16.15 1.73
C LEU A 122 3.60 16.96 0.75
N ILE A 123 3.49 16.52 -0.51
CA ILE A 123 2.62 17.17 -1.50
C ILE A 123 1.15 17.00 -1.10
N PHE A 124 0.75 15.79 -0.70
CA PHE A 124 -0.60 15.51 -0.24
C PHE A 124 -0.97 16.39 0.97
N GLN A 125 -0.06 16.58 1.92
CA GLN A 125 -0.28 17.46 3.05
C GLN A 125 -0.48 18.93 2.62
N LYS A 126 0.29 19.43 1.64
CA LYS A 126 0.08 20.79 1.10
C LYS A 126 -1.31 20.95 0.51
N VAL A 127 -1.76 19.96 -0.26
CA VAL A 127 -3.12 19.91 -0.83
C VAL A 127 -4.15 19.87 0.31
N HIS A 128 -3.94 19.02 1.30
CA HIS A 128 -4.84 18.84 2.42
C HIS A 128 -5.01 20.13 3.23
N ARG A 129 -3.91 20.82 3.58
CA ARG A 129 -3.95 22.10 4.31
C ARG A 129 -4.73 23.19 3.58
N PHE A 130 -4.71 23.19 2.25
CA PHE A 130 -5.44 24.18 1.46
C PHE A 130 -6.90 23.81 1.24
N LEU A 131 -7.18 22.54 0.92
CA LEU A 131 -8.52 21.99 0.67
C LEU A 131 -9.06 21.28 1.90
N ASN A 132 -8.89 21.88 3.08
CA ASN A 132 -9.24 21.21 4.32
C ASN A 132 -10.77 21.17 4.49
N ASP A 133 -11.28 19.97 4.71
CA ASP A 133 -12.61 19.69 5.24
C ASP A 133 -12.37 18.74 6.41
N GLU A 134 -12.24 19.30 7.61
CA GLU A 134 -11.85 18.55 8.80
C GLU A 134 -12.83 17.42 9.11
N THR A 135 -14.12 17.65 8.88
CA THR A 135 -15.19 16.72 9.25
C THR A 135 -15.17 15.51 8.32
N SER A 136 -15.14 15.76 7.00
CA SER A 136 -15.04 14.71 5.99
C SER A 136 -13.73 13.93 6.15
N PHE A 137 -12.62 14.62 6.43
CA PHE A 137 -11.32 13.97 6.61
C PHE A 137 -11.26 13.07 7.86
N LYS A 138 -11.80 13.53 9.00
CA LYS A 138 -11.90 12.70 10.22
C LYS A 138 -12.71 11.44 9.98
N ASN A 139 -13.84 11.56 9.29
CA ASN A 139 -14.66 10.41 8.94
C ASN A 139 -13.89 9.42 8.06
N LEU A 140 -13.13 9.91 7.09
CA LEU A 140 -12.29 9.07 6.23
C LEU A 140 -11.24 8.30 7.05
N ILE A 141 -10.58 8.93 8.02
CA ILE A 141 -9.63 8.26 8.91
C ILE A 141 -10.31 7.11 9.66
N VAL A 142 -11.50 7.35 10.23
CA VAL A 142 -12.27 6.33 10.95
C VAL A 142 -12.65 5.17 10.01
N PHE A 143 -13.13 5.46 8.80
CA PHE A 143 -13.47 4.43 7.81
C PHE A 143 -12.25 3.61 7.37
N ASN A 144 -11.07 4.22 7.26
CA ASN A 144 -9.84 3.48 6.95
C ASN A 144 -9.46 2.50 8.07
N TRP A 145 -9.62 2.89 9.34
CA TRP A 145 -9.41 2.00 10.48
C TRP A 145 -10.44 0.87 10.53
N ILE A 146 -11.73 1.18 10.36
CA ILE A 146 -12.80 0.17 10.33
C ILE A 146 -12.53 -0.84 9.22
N PHE A 147 -12.21 -0.37 8.02
CA PHE A 147 -11.92 -1.24 6.89
C PHE A 147 -10.70 -2.12 7.14
N PHE A 148 -9.63 -1.55 7.70
CA PHE A 148 -8.43 -2.30 8.05
C PHE A 148 -8.72 -3.43 9.05
N VAL A 149 -9.38 -3.09 10.16
CA VAL A 149 -9.71 -4.05 11.21
C VAL A 149 -10.68 -5.11 10.67
N ALA A 150 -11.72 -4.70 9.94
CA ALA A 150 -12.68 -5.62 9.33
C ALA A 150 -12.00 -6.60 8.37
N ALA A 151 -11.09 -6.13 7.52
CA ALA A 151 -10.38 -6.99 6.58
C ALA A 151 -9.48 -8.02 7.29
N ILE A 152 -8.76 -7.63 8.36
CA ILE A 152 -7.99 -8.58 9.18
C ILE A 152 -8.91 -9.61 9.84
N VAL A 153 -9.97 -9.15 10.49
CA VAL A 153 -10.90 -9.99 11.24
C VAL A 153 -11.62 -10.97 10.31
N CYS A 154 -12.15 -10.50 9.19
CA CYS A 154 -12.79 -11.34 8.19
C CYS A 154 -11.82 -12.39 7.63
N HIS A 155 -10.60 -11.98 7.25
CA HIS A 155 -9.60 -12.93 6.77
C HIS A 155 -9.27 -13.99 7.83
N PHE A 156 -9.08 -13.56 9.08
CA PHE A 156 -8.82 -14.47 10.20
C PHE A 156 -9.93 -15.50 10.38
N PHE A 157 -11.20 -15.08 10.38
CA PHE A 157 -12.33 -15.99 10.53
C PHE A 157 -12.52 -16.92 9.32
N ILE A 158 -12.35 -16.40 8.09
CA ILE A 158 -12.48 -17.21 6.87
C ILE A 158 -11.42 -18.32 6.87
N VAL A 159 -10.16 -17.96 7.10
CA VAL A 159 -9.06 -18.94 7.14
C VAL A 159 -9.28 -19.93 8.28
N SER A 160 -9.52 -19.46 9.50
CA SER A 160 -9.70 -20.36 10.65
C SER A 160 -10.89 -21.30 10.48
N GLY A 161 -12.03 -20.79 9.99
CA GLY A 161 -13.23 -21.57 9.72
C GLY A 161 -12.98 -22.64 8.66
N PHE A 162 -12.38 -22.25 7.52
CA PHE A 162 -12.04 -23.18 6.44
C PHE A 162 -11.12 -24.30 6.93
N PHE A 163 -10.06 -23.98 7.66
CA PHE A 163 -9.12 -24.99 8.18
C PHE A 163 -9.72 -25.87 9.29
N SER A 164 -10.63 -25.34 10.11
CA SER A 164 -11.33 -26.13 11.13
C SER A 164 -12.21 -27.23 10.52
N LEU A 165 -12.82 -26.96 9.36
CA LEU A 165 -13.64 -27.94 8.63
C LEU A 165 -12.78 -29.05 8.01
N LEU A 166 -11.55 -28.74 7.63
CA LEU A 166 -10.70 -29.69 6.92
C LEU A 166 -9.94 -30.68 7.83
N THR A 167 -10.02 -30.54 9.16
CA THR A 167 -9.54 -31.44 10.24
C THR A 167 -8.04 -31.85 10.24
N TYR A 168 -7.37 -31.95 9.09
CA TYR A 168 -5.99 -32.45 8.93
C TYR A 168 -4.94 -31.35 8.61
N TYR A 169 -5.35 -30.08 8.52
CA TYR A 169 -4.54 -29.04 7.87
C TYR A 169 -4.04 -27.93 8.82
N SER A 170 -4.01 -28.18 10.13
CA SER A 170 -3.60 -27.18 11.14
C SER A 170 -2.19 -26.61 10.92
N LYS A 171 -1.27 -27.40 10.32
CA LYS A 171 0.10 -26.95 10.01
C LYS A 171 0.17 -25.85 8.95
N PHE A 172 -0.84 -25.74 8.06
CA PHE A 172 -0.86 -24.80 6.95
C PHE A 172 -1.58 -23.49 7.25
N VAL A 173 -2.29 -23.43 8.38
CA VAL A 173 -3.06 -22.25 8.81
C VAL A 173 -2.17 -21.01 8.84
N TRP A 174 -0.95 -21.14 9.38
CA TRP A 174 -0.01 -20.03 9.50
C TRP A 174 0.43 -19.44 8.16
N THR A 175 0.66 -20.28 7.16
CA THR A 175 1.11 -19.82 5.84
C THR A 175 -0.05 -19.23 5.03
N ALA A 176 -1.27 -19.70 5.23
CA ALA A 176 -2.46 -19.12 4.64
C ALA A 176 -2.70 -17.67 5.10
N TYR A 177 -2.44 -17.36 6.37
CA TYR A 177 -2.53 -15.98 6.87
C TYR A 177 -1.54 -15.01 6.21
N LEU A 178 -0.47 -15.52 5.58
CA LEU A 178 0.53 -14.66 4.91
C LEU A 178 0.03 -14.16 3.56
N LEU A 179 -0.91 -14.88 2.93
CA LEU A 179 -1.41 -14.56 1.59
C LEU A 179 -2.16 -13.23 1.57
N VAL A 180 -2.82 -12.87 2.67
CA VAL A 180 -3.57 -11.60 2.82
C VAL A 180 -2.70 -10.36 2.63
N PHE A 181 -1.38 -10.47 2.81
CA PHE A 181 -0.49 -9.34 2.70
C PHE A 181 -0.47 -8.72 1.30
N LEU A 182 -0.62 -9.54 0.26
CA LEU A 182 -0.71 -9.03 -1.10
C LEU A 182 -2.04 -8.30 -1.35
N ASP A 183 -3.14 -8.84 -0.82
CA ASP A 183 -4.45 -8.19 -0.87
C ASP A 183 -4.42 -6.84 -0.14
N PHE A 184 -3.79 -6.79 1.03
CA PHE A 184 -3.58 -5.55 1.77
C PHE A 184 -2.75 -4.54 1.00
N TYR A 185 -1.72 -4.99 0.28
CA TYR A 185 -0.95 -4.12 -0.58
C TYR A 185 -1.83 -3.45 -1.65
N ILE A 186 -2.69 -4.23 -2.33
CA ILE A 186 -3.66 -3.73 -3.34
C ILE A 186 -4.64 -2.74 -2.71
N ILE A 187 -5.23 -3.12 -1.57
CA ILE A 187 -6.15 -2.28 -0.80
C ILE A 187 -5.51 -0.92 -0.48
N ASN A 188 -4.25 -0.91 -0.05
CA ASN A 188 -3.53 0.32 0.26
C ASN A 188 -3.40 1.24 -0.95
N VAL A 189 -3.18 0.69 -2.14
CA VAL A 189 -3.15 1.45 -3.40
C VAL A 189 -4.49 2.10 -3.68
N ILE A 190 -5.55 1.30 -3.63
CA ILE A 190 -6.92 1.75 -3.90
C ILE A 190 -7.30 2.87 -2.92
N ARG A 191 -6.97 2.70 -1.63
CA ARG A 191 -7.21 3.73 -0.60
C ARG A 191 -6.42 5.00 -0.86
N ALA A 192 -5.15 4.90 -1.27
CA ALA A 192 -4.35 6.06 -1.63
C ALA A 192 -4.89 6.80 -2.86
N ILE A 193 -5.37 6.08 -3.89
CA ILE A 193 -6.04 6.68 -5.05
C ILE A 193 -7.33 7.38 -4.62
N LYS A 194 -8.14 6.74 -3.79
CA LYS A 194 -9.41 7.30 -3.32
C LYS A 194 -9.21 8.58 -2.52
N LEU A 195 -8.16 8.63 -1.70
CA LEU A 195 -7.74 9.84 -0.98
C LEU A 195 -7.44 11.02 -1.89
N ILE A 196 -6.73 10.80 -3.00
CA ILE A 196 -6.45 11.86 -3.98
C ILE A 196 -7.74 12.27 -4.70
N GLU A 197 -8.57 11.30 -5.08
CA GLU A 197 -9.86 11.53 -5.76
C GLU A 197 -10.79 12.40 -4.90
N ASP A 198 -10.87 12.14 -3.59
CA ASP A 198 -11.64 12.96 -2.66
C ASP A 198 -11.12 14.40 -2.59
N LYS A 199 -9.80 14.61 -2.66
CA LYS A 199 -9.21 15.95 -2.73
C LYS A 199 -9.45 16.63 -4.08
N ALA A 200 -9.44 15.89 -5.18
CA ALA A 200 -9.81 16.41 -6.51
C ALA A 200 -11.29 16.85 -6.55
N ARG A 201 -12.17 16.08 -5.90
CA ARG A 201 -13.59 16.43 -5.76
C ARG A 201 -13.78 17.69 -4.91
N LEU A 202 -13.12 17.79 -3.76
CA LEU A 202 -13.16 19.00 -2.91
C LEU A 202 -12.61 20.23 -3.65
N TRP A 203 -11.55 20.06 -4.43
CA TRP A 203 -11.02 21.11 -5.29
C TRP A 203 -12.09 21.62 -6.29
N SER A 204 -12.77 20.69 -6.97
CA SER A 204 -13.83 21.04 -7.93
C SER A 204 -15.02 21.76 -7.26
N LEU A 205 -15.45 21.30 -6.09
CA LEU A 205 -16.52 21.96 -5.32
C LEU A 205 -16.13 23.38 -4.87
N ASN A 206 -14.89 23.56 -4.41
CA ASN A 206 -14.38 24.87 -3.98
C ASN A 206 -14.22 25.87 -5.14
N LEU A 207 -14.10 25.37 -6.38
CA LEU A 207 -14.09 26.20 -7.58
C LEU A 207 -15.49 26.73 -7.90
N LEU A 208 -16.54 25.93 -7.67
CA LEU A 208 -17.93 26.29 -7.99
C LEU A 208 -18.61 27.15 -6.91
N ASN A 209 -18.34 26.87 -5.63
CA ASN A 209 -19.14 27.40 -4.52
C ASN A 209 -18.68 28.75 -3.96
N LYS A 210 -17.59 29.35 -4.46
CA LYS A 210 -17.00 30.54 -3.80
C LYS A 210 -17.47 31.84 -4.44
N ASN A 211 -18.30 32.57 -3.70
CA ASN A 211 -18.57 33.98 -3.96
C ASN A 211 -17.28 34.79 -3.80
N ILE A 212 -16.80 35.33 -4.92
CA ILE A 212 -15.49 35.99 -5.05
C ILE A 212 -15.48 37.40 -4.41
N GLU A 213 -16.63 37.89 -3.94
CA GLU A 213 -16.89 39.30 -3.67
C GLU A 213 -15.93 40.00 -2.68
N ASN A 214 -15.17 39.27 -1.84
CA ASN A 214 -14.27 39.86 -0.84
C ASN A 214 -12.87 39.21 -0.74
N MET A 215 -12.46 38.35 -1.67
CA MET A 215 -11.13 37.73 -1.64
C MET A 215 -10.17 38.36 -2.66
N ASP A 216 -8.88 38.37 -2.33
CA ASP A 216 -7.82 38.58 -3.32
C ASP A 216 -7.88 37.44 -4.36
N VAL A 217 -8.64 37.70 -5.42
CA VAL A 217 -8.98 36.76 -6.48
C VAL A 217 -7.73 36.18 -7.10
N GLN A 218 -6.70 37.01 -7.30
CA GLN A 218 -5.47 36.60 -7.96
C GLN A 218 -4.70 35.59 -7.10
N ASN A 219 -4.53 35.87 -5.80
CA ASN A 219 -3.84 34.94 -4.90
C ASN A 219 -4.65 33.65 -4.68
N TYR A 220 -5.98 33.74 -4.60
CA TYR A 220 -6.83 32.55 -4.50
C TYR A 220 -6.73 31.65 -5.73
N CYS A 221 -6.88 32.22 -6.94
CA CYS A 221 -6.74 31.50 -8.20
C CYS A 221 -5.36 30.83 -8.32
N LYS A 222 -4.29 31.53 -7.92
CA LYS A 222 -2.94 30.98 -7.88
C LYS A 222 -2.85 29.75 -6.99
N ARG A 223 -3.38 29.81 -5.75
CA ARG A 223 -3.37 28.68 -4.81
C ARG A 223 -4.25 27.52 -5.26
N MET A 224 -5.38 27.81 -5.90
CA MET A 224 -6.24 26.79 -6.51
C MET A 224 -5.53 26.04 -7.63
N PHE A 225 -4.85 26.76 -8.53
CA PHE A 225 -4.06 26.16 -9.60
C PHE A 225 -2.87 25.34 -9.06
N GLU A 226 -2.15 25.88 -8.08
CA GLU A 226 -1.05 25.15 -7.42
C GLU A 226 -1.55 23.85 -6.77
N SER A 227 -2.72 23.88 -6.13
CA SER A 227 -3.30 22.70 -5.49
C SER A 227 -3.74 21.65 -6.51
N TYR A 228 -4.30 22.07 -7.64
CA TYR A 228 -4.60 21.17 -8.76
C TYR A 228 -3.34 20.50 -9.30
N PHE A 229 -2.28 21.28 -9.54
CA PHE A 229 -1.00 20.74 -9.98
C PHE A 229 -0.42 19.74 -8.97
N ASN A 230 -0.50 20.04 -7.67
CA ASN A 230 -0.07 19.13 -6.61
C ASN A 230 -0.91 17.83 -6.56
N ILE A 231 -2.23 17.90 -6.81
CA ILE A 231 -3.10 16.71 -6.93
C ILE A 231 -2.66 15.83 -8.10
N LEU A 232 -2.43 16.41 -9.28
CA LEU A 232 -1.93 15.68 -10.44
C LEU A 232 -0.57 15.04 -10.17
N LYS A 233 0.34 15.78 -9.52
CA LYS A 233 1.64 15.25 -9.14
C LYS A 233 1.54 14.07 -8.17
N CYS A 234 0.58 14.08 -7.24
CA CYS A 234 0.28 12.92 -6.40
C CYS A 234 -0.17 11.70 -7.23
N TYR A 235 -1.04 11.90 -8.23
CA TYR A 235 -1.45 10.83 -9.15
C TYR A 235 -0.27 10.27 -9.93
N ASP A 236 0.62 11.13 -10.45
CA ASP A 236 1.81 10.70 -11.17
C ASP A 236 2.75 9.87 -10.30
N ILE A 237 2.95 10.27 -9.04
CA ILE A 237 3.74 9.48 -8.09
C ILE A 237 3.11 8.11 -7.88
N ILE A 238 1.81 8.03 -7.60
CA ILE A 238 1.08 6.75 -7.45
C ILE A 238 1.20 5.92 -8.72
N LYS A 239 0.95 6.50 -9.89
CA LYS A 239 1.07 5.81 -11.18
C LYS A 239 2.45 5.18 -11.34
N VAL A 240 3.51 5.93 -11.11
CA VAL A 240 4.89 5.38 -11.20
C VAL A 240 5.15 4.31 -10.13
N CYS A 241 4.50 4.39 -8.96
CA CYS A 241 4.65 3.39 -7.91
C CYS A 241 3.94 2.07 -8.22
N PHE A 242 2.84 2.10 -8.97
CA PHE A 242 1.98 0.93 -9.12
C PHE A 242 1.81 0.45 -10.56
N GLN A 243 2.27 1.20 -11.57
CA GLN A 243 2.16 0.81 -12.97
C GLN A 243 2.77 -0.56 -13.23
N GLN A 244 3.94 -0.86 -12.66
CA GLN A 244 4.56 -2.18 -12.85
C GLN A 244 3.73 -3.29 -12.21
N PHE A 245 3.14 -3.03 -11.04
CA PHE A 245 2.30 -4.00 -10.34
C PHE A 245 0.99 -4.27 -11.10
N VAL A 246 0.33 -3.23 -11.61
CA VAL A 246 -0.88 -3.35 -12.43
C VAL A 246 -0.58 -4.06 -13.75
N SER A 247 0.51 -3.72 -14.43
CA SER A 247 0.92 -4.40 -15.66
C SER A 247 1.10 -5.89 -15.43
N MET A 248 1.68 -6.27 -14.30
CA MET A 248 1.88 -7.67 -13.94
C MET A 248 0.57 -8.40 -13.66
N ILE A 249 -0.37 -7.78 -12.94
CA ILE A 249 -1.71 -8.36 -12.73
C ILE A 249 -2.42 -8.60 -14.06
N ILE A 250 -2.33 -7.66 -15.00
CA ILE A 250 -2.99 -7.80 -16.31
C ILE A 250 -2.37 -8.96 -17.10
N THR A 251 -1.04 -9.05 -17.17
CA THR A 251 -0.35 -10.18 -17.81
C THR A 251 -0.76 -11.50 -17.14
N TRP A 252 -0.80 -11.53 -15.81
CA TRP A 252 -1.21 -12.71 -15.05
C TRP A 252 -2.65 -13.13 -15.33
N LEU A 253 -3.61 -12.19 -15.37
CA LEU A 253 -5.00 -12.50 -15.70
C LEU A 253 -5.16 -13.04 -17.13
N TYR A 254 -4.38 -12.50 -18.06
CA TYR A 254 -4.38 -12.94 -19.45
C TYR A 254 -3.87 -14.39 -19.59
N ASP A 255 -2.77 -14.73 -18.91
CA ASP A 255 -2.22 -16.09 -18.94
C ASP A 255 -3.20 -17.12 -18.35
N ASN A 256 -3.92 -16.77 -17.28
CA ASN A 256 -4.93 -17.64 -16.68
C ASN A 256 -6.16 -17.82 -17.58
N LEU A 257 -6.59 -16.78 -18.29
CA LEU A 257 -7.72 -16.87 -19.21
C LEU A 257 -7.42 -17.85 -20.35
N ILE A 258 -6.20 -17.81 -20.90
CA ILE A 258 -5.77 -18.74 -21.96
C ILE A 258 -5.78 -20.19 -21.46
N VAL A 259 -5.30 -20.45 -20.25
CA VAL A 259 -5.29 -21.83 -19.73
C VAL A 259 -6.69 -22.34 -19.43
N ALA A 260 -7.63 -21.47 -19.04
CA ALA A 260 -9.02 -21.87 -18.81
C ALA A 260 -9.78 -22.25 -20.10
N GLU A 261 -9.32 -21.81 -21.27
CA GLU A 261 -9.90 -22.15 -22.57
C GLU A 261 -9.35 -23.47 -23.17
N LEU A 262 -8.24 -23.99 -22.64
CA LEU A 262 -7.57 -25.22 -23.09
C LEU A 262 -8.04 -26.45 -22.32
#